data_AF-A0A2K8T9T1-F1
#
_entry.id   AF-A0A2K8T9T1-F1
#
_cell.length_a   1.000
_cell.length_b   1.000
_cell.length_c   1.000
_cell.angle_alpha   90.00
_cell.angle_beta   90.00
_cell.angle_gamma   90.00
#
_symmetry.space_group_name_H-M   'P 1'
#
loop_
_entity.id
_entity.type
_entity.pdbx_description
1 polymer ?
#
loop_
_entity_poly.entity_id
_entity_poly.type
_entity_poly.pdbx_seq_one_letter_code
_entity_poly.pdbx_strand_id
1 'polypeptide(L)'
;MKLYAKTIAQTLPNWATTITTCADLIEVEINDEHPDFRSLLEELETEIEPGTFGVKAKDLCSRLGIQMSSSSLHQLLEQAQTLISLIATHPDYKQLLDEGYQPDLNIADAQTALTYLQWELDRNQEPSV
;
A
#
# COMPACT_ATOMS: atom_id res chain seq x y z
N MET A 1 6.09 -15.14 -5.50
CA MET A 1 5.40 -13.96 -4.91
C MET A 1 6.14 -12.64 -5.21
N LYS A 2 5.46 -11.48 -5.23
CA LYS A 2 6.08 -10.14 -5.35
C LYS A 2 5.74 -9.23 -4.17
N LEU A 3 6.70 -8.43 -3.71
CA LEU A 3 6.55 -7.42 -2.66
C LEU A 3 7.07 -6.07 -3.14
N TYR A 4 6.46 -4.98 -2.67
CA TYR A 4 6.93 -3.62 -2.90
C TYR A 4 7.30 -2.98 -1.56
N ALA A 5 8.54 -2.52 -1.44
CA ALA A 5 9.11 -2.01 -0.20
C ALA A 5 9.72 -0.63 -0.41
N LYS A 6 9.59 0.27 0.57
CA LYS A 6 10.31 1.56 0.56
C LYS A 6 11.78 1.40 0.90
N THR A 7 12.08 0.44 1.77
CA THR A 7 13.44 0.09 2.20
C THR A 7 13.55 -1.42 2.35
N ILE A 8 14.75 -1.95 2.09
CA ILE A 8 15.09 -3.35 2.27
C ILE A 8 16.43 -3.46 3.00
N ALA A 9 16.69 -4.61 3.63
CA ALA A 9 18.01 -4.91 4.18
C ALA A 9 19.10 -4.88 3.09
N GLN A 10 20.35 -4.57 3.47
CA GLN A 10 21.48 -4.56 2.53
C GLN A 10 21.72 -5.91 1.85
N THR A 11 21.40 -7.01 2.55
CA THR A 11 21.51 -8.37 2.03
C THR A 11 20.16 -9.04 2.14
N LEU A 12 19.58 -9.38 0.99
CA LEU A 12 18.38 -10.20 0.93
C LEU A 12 18.73 -11.68 1.14
N PRO A 13 17.80 -12.49 1.68
CA PRO A 13 17.94 -13.94 1.70
C PRO A 13 18.11 -14.51 0.28
N ASN A 14 18.73 -15.69 0.17
CA ASN A 14 18.95 -16.40 -1.10
C ASN A 14 17.67 -16.70 -1.91
N TRP A 15 16.51 -16.64 -1.26
CA TRP A 15 15.19 -16.86 -1.86
C TRP A 15 14.47 -15.56 -2.27
N ALA A 16 15.09 -14.39 -2.09
CA ALA A 16 14.55 -13.09 -2.48
C ALA A 16 15.53 -12.33 -3.39
N THR A 17 15.00 -11.65 -4.41
CA THR A 17 15.80 -10.87 -5.37
C THR A 17 15.15 -9.53 -5.66
N THR A 18 15.93 -8.46 -5.69
CA THR A 18 15.45 -7.14 -6.14
C THR A 18 15.33 -7.13 -7.66
N ILE A 19 14.15 -6.80 -8.16
CA ILE A 19 13.88 -6.77 -9.60
C ILE A 19 14.03 -5.37 -10.18
N THR A 20 13.42 -4.37 -9.56
CA THR A 20 13.44 -2.97 -10.04
C THR A 20 13.36 -1.99 -8.88
N THR A 21 13.98 -0.82 -9.05
CA THR A 21 13.74 0.37 -8.22
C THR A 21 13.03 1.42 -9.07
N CYS A 22 11.77 1.73 -8.78
CA CYS A 22 11.01 2.76 -9.49
C CYS A 22 10.55 3.83 -8.50
N ALA A 23 10.91 5.09 -8.79
CA ALA A 23 10.73 6.23 -7.89
C ALA A 23 11.26 5.94 -6.47
N ASP A 24 10.35 5.66 -5.52
CA ASP A 24 10.63 5.41 -4.10
C ASP A 24 10.25 3.98 -3.65
N LEU A 25 9.95 3.08 -4.59
CA LEU A 25 9.55 1.70 -4.32
C LEU A 25 10.55 0.71 -4.93
N ILE A 26 10.88 -0.30 -4.14
CA ILE A 26 11.75 -1.42 -4.46
C ILE A 26 10.86 -2.64 -4.66
N GLU A 27 10.84 -3.17 -5.87
CA GLU A 27 10.17 -4.43 -6.18
C GLU A 27 11.11 -5.60 -5.83
N VAL A 28 10.62 -6.48 -4.95
CA VAL A 28 11.31 -7.70 -4.53
C VAL A 28 10.50 -8.91 -4.98
N GLU A 29 11.13 -9.77 -5.77
CA GLU A 29 10.60 -11.08 -6.11
C GLU A 29 11.03 -12.12 -5.08
N ILE A 30 10.07 -12.91 -4.63
CA ILE A 30 10.27 -13.99 -3.67
C ILE A 30 9.97 -15.30 -4.38
N ASN A 31 10.94 -16.22 -4.33
CA ASN A 31 10.75 -17.60 -4.69
C ASN A 31 9.99 -18.32 -3.56
N ASP A 32 8.67 -18.39 -3.70
CA ASP A 32 7.76 -19.01 -2.74
C ASP A 32 7.86 -20.54 -2.68
N GLU A 33 8.51 -21.15 -3.69
CA GLU A 33 8.82 -22.57 -3.71
C GLU A 33 10.14 -22.91 -3.00
N HIS A 34 10.92 -21.90 -2.59
CA HIS A 34 12.19 -22.15 -1.91
C HIS A 34 11.97 -22.76 -0.51
N PRO A 35 12.66 -23.87 -0.15
CA PRO A 35 12.47 -24.55 1.14
C PRO A 35 12.62 -23.61 2.34
N ASP A 36 13.69 -22.80 2.37
CA ASP A 36 13.94 -21.86 3.47
C ASP A 36 12.83 -20.80 3.63
N PHE A 37 12.17 -20.41 2.53
CA PHE A 37 11.03 -19.49 2.60
C PHE A 37 9.79 -20.18 3.15
N ARG A 38 9.53 -21.43 2.76
CA ARG A 38 8.42 -22.22 3.31
C ARG A 38 8.59 -22.49 4.81
N SER A 39 9.80 -22.86 5.23
CA SER A 39 10.11 -23.04 6.66
C SER A 39 9.93 -21.74 7.45
N LEU A 40 10.24 -20.58 6.86
CA LEU A 40 9.95 -19.29 7.49
C LEU A 40 8.43 -19.05 7.63
N LEU A 41 7.64 -19.38 6.61
CA LEU A 41 6.18 -19.23 6.69
C LEU A 41 5.59 -20.13 7.78
N GLU A 42 6.04 -21.38 7.88
CA GLU A 42 5.64 -22.32 8.94
C GLU A 42 6.04 -21.79 10.34
N GLU A 43 7.24 -21.21 10.48
CA GLU A 43 7.69 -20.60 11.75
C GLU A 43 6.81 -19.43 12.17
N LEU A 44 6.37 -18.61 11.21
CA LEU A 44 5.58 -17.40 11.45
C LEU A 44 4.06 -17.66 11.42
N GLU A 45 3.63 -18.87 11.13
CA GLU A 45 2.22 -19.22 11.01
C GLU A 45 1.54 -19.09 12.38
N THR A 46 0.49 -18.29 12.43
CA THR A 46 -0.30 -18.06 13.65
C THR A 46 -1.78 -18.11 13.32
N GLU A 47 -2.61 -18.39 14.32
CA GLU A 47 -4.06 -18.23 14.17
C GLU A 47 -4.38 -16.73 14.04
N ILE A 48 -4.97 -16.35 12.90
CA ILE A 48 -5.37 -14.96 12.59
C ILE A 48 -6.83 -14.74 12.97
N GLU A 49 -7.67 -15.72 12.67
CA GLU A 49 -9.08 -15.79 13.03
C GLU A 49 -9.38 -17.24 13.46
N PRO A 50 -10.47 -17.51 14.20
CA PRO A 50 -10.80 -18.87 14.64
C PRO A 50 -10.82 -19.87 13.48
N GLY A 51 -9.86 -20.80 13.48
CA GLY A 51 -9.71 -21.82 12.42
C GLY A 51 -8.99 -21.36 11.14
N THR A 52 -8.53 -20.11 11.07
CA THR A 52 -7.75 -19.55 9.95
C THR A 52 -6.32 -19.30 10.41
N PHE A 53 -5.39 -20.09 9.88
CA PHE A 53 -3.96 -19.93 10.11
C PHE A 53 -3.30 -19.16 8.96
N GLY A 54 -2.35 -18.30 9.31
CA GLY A 54 -1.61 -17.53 8.33
C GLY A 54 -0.48 -16.73 8.96
N VAL A 55 0.30 -16.08 8.09
CA VAL A 55 1.42 -15.24 8.50
C VAL A 55 0.97 -13.78 8.50
N LYS A 56 1.18 -13.08 9.61
CA LYS A 56 0.90 -11.63 9.67
C LYS A 56 1.94 -10.89 8.84
N ALA A 57 1.48 -9.97 7.99
CA ALA A 57 2.36 -9.19 7.12
C ALA A 57 3.48 -8.46 7.89
N LYS A 58 3.18 -7.94 9.09
CA LYS A 58 4.17 -7.28 9.95
C LYS A 58 5.34 -8.20 10.36
N ASP A 59 5.06 -9.47 10.63
CA ASP A 59 6.03 -10.42 11.17
C ASP A 59 6.94 -10.89 10.04
N LEU A 60 6.36 -11.17 8.87
CA LEU A 60 7.09 -11.46 7.64
C LEU A 60 7.99 -10.28 7.21
N CYS A 61 7.44 -9.06 7.18
CA CYS A 61 8.22 -7.89 6.78
C CYS A 61 9.35 -7.57 7.76
N SER A 62 9.12 -7.77 9.06
CA SER A 62 10.17 -7.62 10.08
C SER A 62 11.33 -8.59 9.86
N ARG A 63 11.04 -9.86 9.53
CA ARG A 63 12.07 -10.86 9.20
C ARG A 63 12.83 -10.53 7.91
N LEU A 64 12.16 -9.89 6.97
CA LEU A 64 12.74 -9.42 5.71
C LEU A 64 13.50 -8.09 5.83
N GLY A 65 13.46 -7.43 6.99
CA GLY A 65 13.99 -6.07 7.14
C GLY A 65 13.28 -5.05 6.25
N ILE A 66 12.03 -5.34 5.87
CA ILE A 66 11.17 -4.46 5.10
C ILE A 66 10.41 -3.58 6.08
N GLN A 67 10.61 -2.26 5.98
CA GLN A 67 9.80 -1.33 6.73
C GLN A 67 8.43 -1.21 6.07
N MET A 68 7.42 -1.83 6.67
CA MET A 68 6.03 -1.60 6.30
C MET A 68 5.70 -0.12 6.53
N SER A 69 5.13 0.54 5.53
CA SER A 69 4.56 1.87 5.73
C SER A 69 3.38 1.73 6.68
N SER A 70 3.60 2.04 7.97
CA SER A 70 2.56 2.11 8.99
C SER A 70 1.74 3.39 8.89
N SER A 71 1.62 3.96 7.68
CA SER A 71 0.81 5.15 7.46
C SER A 71 -0.61 4.80 7.86
N SER A 72 -1.15 5.55 8.81
CA SER A 72 -2.53 5.37 9.20
C SER A 72 -3.41 5.59 7.96
N LEU A 73 -4.59 4.96 7.94
CA LEU A 73 -5.54 5.16 6.84
C LEU A 73 -5.89 6.65 6.66
N HIS A 74 -5.84 7.44 7.74
CA HIS A 74 -5.95 8.89 7.71
C HIS A 74 -4.82 9.55 6.91
N GLN A 75 -3.57 9.16 7.17
CA GLN A 75 -2.43 9.72 6.45
C GLN A 75 -2.47 9.38 4.95
N LEU A 76 -2.91 8.17 4.59
CA LEU A 76 -3.12 7.79 3.18
C LEU A 76 -4.21 8.63 2.53
N LEU A 77 -5.29 8.90 3.26
CA LEU A 77 -6.40 9.71 2.79
C LEU A 77 -6.00 11.18 2.56
N GLU A 78 -5.25 11.78 3.50
CA GLU A 78 -4.66 13.12 3.35
C GLU A 78 -3.72 13.21 2.14
N GLN A 79 -2.87 12.19 1.94
CA GLN A 79 -1.98 12.11 0.78
C GLN A 79 -2.76 12.05 -0.53
N ALA A 80 -3.81 11.23 -0.59
CA ALA A 80 -4.67 11.14 -1.76
C ALA A 80 -5.38 12.47 -2.06
N GLN A 81 -5.94 13.14 -1.06
CA GLN A 81 -6.57 14.46 -1.22
C GLN A 81 -5.58 15.51 -1.74
N THR A 82 -4.35 15.50 -1.20
CA THR A 82 -3.26 16.38 -1.65
C THR A 82 -2.92 16.11 -3.11
N LEU A 83 -2.74 14.85 -3.49
CA LEU A 83 -2.39 14.46 -4.85
C LEU A 83 -3.49 14.84 -5.84
N ILE A 84 -4.76 14.59 -5.52
CA ILE A 84 -5.90 15.00 -6.35
C ILE A 84 -5.93 16.52 -6.54
N SER A 85 -5.63 17.30 -5.50
CA SER A 85 -5.54 18.76 -5.60
C SER A 85 -4.39 19.24 -6.49
N LEU A 86 -3.23 18.56 -6.43
CA LEU A 86 -2.10 18.82 -7.31
C LEU A 86 -2.45 18.50 -8.77
N ILE A 87 -3.11 17.37 -9.04
CA ILE A 87 -3.56 17.00 -10.39
C ILE A 87 -4.56 18.04 -10.91
N ALA A 88 -5.55 18.44 -10.10
CA ALA A 88 -6.57 19.42 -10.48
C ALA A 88 -5.99 20.78 -10.88
N THR A 89 -4.82 21.13 -10.34
CA THR A 89 -4.14 22.40 -10.62
C THR A 89 -3.05 22.28 -11.70
N HIS A 90 -2.70 21.07 -12.11
CA HIS A 90 -1.63 20.81 -13.08
C HIS A 90 -1.97 21.36 -14.48
N PRO A 91 -1.05 22.06 -15.17
CA PRO A 91 -1.29 22.60 -16.51
C PRO A 91 -1.77 21.55 -17.51
N ASP A 92 -1.12 20.39 -17.55
CA ASP A 92 -1.47 19.32 -18.49
C ASP A 92 -2.89 18.80 -18.27
N TYR A 93 -3.34 18.69 -17.01
CA TYR A 93 -4.71 18.28 -16.72
C TYR A 93 -5.73 19.34 -17.17
N LYS A 94 -5.43 20.62 -16.95
CA LYS A 94 -6.28 21.72 -17.43
C LYS A 94 -6.36 21.77 -18.94
N GLN A 95 -5.23 21.56 -19.62
CA GLN A 95 -5.19 21.52 -21.08
C GLN A 95 -6.11 20.42 -21.63
N LEU A 96 -6.11 19.22 -21.03
CA LEU A 96 -7.04 18.16 -21.44
C LEU A 96 -8.51 18.60 -21.32
N LEU A 97 -8.86 19.28 -20.23
CA LEU A 97 -10.22 19.82 -20.05
C LEU A 97 -10.55 20.91 -21.09
N ASP A 98 -9.61 21.80 -21.39
CA ASP A 98 -9.77 22.87 -22.38
C ASP A 98 -9.92 22.30 -23.81
N GLU A 99 -9.28 21.16 -24.09
CA GLU A 99 -9.43 20.38 -25.33
C GLU A 99 -10.77 19.62 -25.39
N GLY A 100 -11.60 19.70 -24.35
CA GLY A 100 -12.93 19.10 -24.27
C GLY A 100 -12.93 17.65 -23.81
N TYR A 101 -11.81 17.14 -23.27
CA TYR A 101 -11.77 15.81 -22.68
C TYR A 101 -12.61 15.77 -21.40
N GLN A 102 -13.59 14.86 -21.37
CA GLN A 102 -14.46 14.64 -20.22
C GLN A 102 -14.37 13.16 -19.82
N PRO A 103 -13.55 12.81 -18.81
CA PRO A 103 -13.51 11.45 -18.32
C PRO A 103 -14.81 11.12 -17.57
N ASP A 104 -15.23 9.86 -17.63
CA ASP A 104 -16.43 9.36 -16.92
C ASP A 104 -16.35 9.58 -15.40
N LEU A 105 -15.13 9.51 -14.85
CA LEU A 105 -14.82 9.86 -13.47
C LEU A 105 -13.84 11.03 -13.47
N ASN A 106 -14.23 12.13 -12.84
CA ASN A 106 -13.45 13.35 -12.78
C ASN A 106 -12.93 13.63 -11.36
N ILE A 107 -12.20 14.74 -11.21
CA ILE A 107 -11.63 15.18 -9.93
C ILE A 107 -12.70 15.35 -8.84
N ALA A 108 -13.90 15.83 -9.18
CA ALA A 108 -14.98 16.01 -8.21
C ALA A 108 -15.53 14.67 -7.70
N ASP A 109 -15.59 13.65 -8.56
CA ASP A 109 -15.97 12.29 -8.15
C ASP A 109 -14.93 11.71 -7.19
N ALA A 110 -13.65 11.86 -7.52
CA ALA A 110 -12.55 11.43 -6.66
C ALA A 110 -12.59 12.14 -5.30
N GLN A 111 -12.77 13.47 -5.28
CA GLN A 111 -12.90 14.24 -4.05
C GLN A 111 -14.08 13.76 -3.20
N THR A 112 -15.23 13.51 -3.83
CA THR A 112 -16.43 13.02 -3.14
C THR A 112 -16.19 11.66 -2.49
N ALA A 113 -15.57 10.72 -3.22
CA ALA A 113 -15.21 9.42 -2.68
C ALA A 113 -14.26 9.53 -1.47
N LEU A 114 -13.25 10.41 -1.55
CA LEU A 114 -12.32 10.65 -0.44
C LEU A 114 -13.03 11.31 0.76
N THR A 115 -14.01 12.19 0.54
CA THR A 115 -14.84 12.76 1.62
C THR A 115 -15.65 11.69 2.34
N TYR A 116 -16.29 10.77 1.62
CA TYR A 116 -17.03 9.66 2.25
C TYR A 116 -16.12 8.75 3.06
N LEU A 117 -14.93 8.43 2.55
CA LEU A 117 -13.94 7.67 3.31
C LEU A 117 -13.53 8.41 4.59
N GLN A 118 -13.33 9.73 4.53
CA GLN A 118 -12.98 10.53 5.71
C GLN A 118 -14.09 10.43 6.77
N TRP A 119 -15.35 10.61 6.37
CA TRP A 119 -16.47 10.54 7.30
C TRP A 119 -16.59 9.17 7.96
N GLU A 120 -16.43 8.07 7.22
CA GLU A 120 -16.45 6.74 7.82
C GLU A 120 -15.29 6.52 8.79
N LEU A 121 -14.11 7.06 8.51
CA LEU A 121 -12.99 7.01 9.44
C LEU A 121 -13.24 7.80 10.72
N ASP A 122 -13.76 9.01 10.59
CA ASP A 122 -14.06 9.90 11.72
C ASP A 122 -15.13 9.27 12.63
N ARG A 123 -16.18 8.68 12.03
CA ARG A 123 -17.24 7.96 12.77
C ARG A 123 -16.71 6.76 13.55
N ASN A 124 -15.75 6.03 12.99
CA ASN A 124 -15.15 4.86 13.66
C ASN A 124 -14.16 5.24 14.79
N GLN A 125 -13.84 6.53 14.95
CA GLN A 125 -13.08 7.04 16.10
C GLN A 125 -13.97 7.49 17.27
N GLU A 126 -15.28 7.66 17.06
CA GLU A 126 -16.19 7.97 18.16
C GLU A 126 -16.31 6.74 19.08
N PRO A 127 -16.13 6.90 20.41
CA PRO A 127 -16.31 5.79 21.32
C PRO A 127 -17.77 5.32 21.25
N SER A 128 -17.98 4.02 21.01
CA SER A 128 -19.30 3.41 21.10
C SER A 128 -19.90 3.71 22.48
N VAL A 129 -20.96 4.53 22.50
CA VAL A 129 -21.71 4.91 23.71
C VAL A 129 -22.44 3.72 24.30
#